data_AF-A0A7J3KM98-F1
#
_entry.id   AF-A0A7J3KM98-F1
#
_cell.length_a   1.000
_cell.length_b   1.000
_cell.length_c   1.000
_cell.angle_alpha   90.00
_cell.angle_beta   90.00
_cell.angle_gamma   90.00
#
_symmetry.space_group_name_H-M   'P 1'
#
loop_
_entity.id
_entity.type
_entity.pdbx_description
1 polymer ?
#
loop_
_entity_poly.entity_id
_entity_poly.type
_entity_poly.pdbx_seq_one_letter_code
_entity_poly.pdbx_strand_id
1 'polypeptide(L)'
;MGGPSEREYREKLDKIKEKVDKRAKDIKSQFEKLEKAKVDLLKKTKEMKHDTEREIAKIEEEIAKSKDLAPESKSRLRLELDSLKSEARRRYSELETRIAEGL
;
A
#
# COMPACT_ATOMS: atom_id res chain seq x y z
N MET A 1 36.69 43.22 -20.55
CA MET A 1 35.99 43.40 -19.26
C MET A 1 34.51 43.45 -19.57
N GLY A 2 33.72 42.51 -19.04
CA GLY A 2 32.28 42.42 -19.33
C GLY A 2 31.50 43.60 -18.73
N GLY A 3 30.66 44.24 -19.55
CA GLY A 3 29.88 45.41 -19.17
C GLY A 3 28.70 45.10 -18.23
N PRO A 4 27.99 46.12 -17.74
CA PRO A 4 26.86 45.98 -16.81
C PRO A 4 25.80 44.95 -17.24
N SER A 5 25.53 44.83 -18.55
CA SER A 5 24.54 43.88 -19.07
C SER A 5 24.97 42.41 -18.97
N GLU A 6 26.27 42.13 -19.01
CA GLU A 6 26.80 40.77 -18.92
C GLU A 6 26.80 40.26 -17.47
N ARG A 7 26.96 41.18 -16.52
CA ARG A 7 26.78 40.92 -15.08
C ARG A 7 25.31 40.66 -14.74
N GLU A 8 24.40 41.50 -15.22
CA GLU A 8 22.96 41.29 -15.03
C GLU A 8 22.46 39.99 -15.65
N TYR A 9 22.99 39.62 -16.82
CA TYR A 9 22.69 38.34 -17.46
C TYR A 9 23.07 37.15 -16.57
N ARG A 10 24.30 37.15 -16.02
CA ARG A 10 24.76 36.09 -15.11
C ARG A 10 23.92 36.01 -13.84
N GLU A 11 23.61 37.15 -13.22
CA GLU A 11 22.77 37.19 -12.01
C GLU A 11 21.35 36.66 -12.27
N LYS A 12 20.75 36.97 -13.43
CA LYS A 12 19.45 36.40 -13.81
C LYS A 12 19.54 34.89 -14.06
N LEU A 13 20.60 34.44 -14.73
CA LEU A 13 20.83 33.02 -15.02
C LEU A 13 21.02 32.21 -13.73
N ASP A 14 21.77 32.74 -12.76
CA ASP A 14 21.99 32.08 -11.47
C ASP A 14 20.69 31.99 -10.67
N LYS A 15 19.87 33.05 -10.65
CA LYS A 15 18.53 33.02 -10.04
C LYS A 15 17.61 31.99 -10.70
N ILE A 16 17.70 31.83 -12.03
CA ILE A 16 16.93 30.80 -12.76
C ILE A 16 17.40 29.41 -12.33
N LYS A 17 18.73 29.16 -12.31
CA LYS A 17 19.30 27.89 -11.85
C LYS A 17 18.85 27.54 -10.44
N GLU A 18 18.96 28.48 -9.49
CA GLU A 18 18.52 28.26 -8.12
C GLU A 18 17.02 27.90 -8.02
N LYS A 19 16.16 28.56 -8.80
CA LYS A 19 14.72 28.26 -8.82
C LYS A 19 14.44 26.88 -9.41
N VAL A 20 15.14 26.50 -10.48
CA VAL A 20 15.01 25.17 -11.09
C VAL A 20 15.49 24.10 -10.14
N ASP A 21 16.64 24.30 -9.50
CA ASP A 21 17.20 23.34 -8.53
C ASP A 21 16.29 23.15 -7.31
N LYS A 22 15.68 24.23 -6.80
CA LYS A 22 14.69 24.13 -5.72
C LYS A 22 13.48 23.30 -6.15
N ARG A 23 12.92 23.59 -7.33
CA ARG A 23 11.78 22.81 -7.87
C ARG A 23 12.15 21.34 -8.09
N ALA A 24 13.35 21.06 -8.59
CA ALA A 24 13.82 19.69 -8.78
C ALA A 24 13.92 18.93 -7.45
N LYS A 25 14.43 19.59 -6.39
CA LYS A 25 14.47 19.02 -5.03
C LYS A 25 13.06 18.80 -4.47
N ASP A 26 12.14 19.74 -4.68
CA ASP A 26 10.76 19.62 -4.23
C ASP A 26 10.04 18.45 -4.90
N ILE A 27 10.20 18.30 -6.23
CA ILE A 27 9.67 17.16 -7.00
C ILE A 27 10.23 15.85 -6.44
N LYS A 28 11.55 15.76 -6.24
CA LYS A 28 12.18 14.56 -5.67
C LYS A 28 11.61 14.22 -4.30
N SER A 29 11.45 15.21 -3.43
CA SER A 29 10.86 15.02 -2.10
C SER A 29 9.40 14.54 -2.17
N GLN A 30 8.63 15.00 -3.16
CA GLN A 30 7.27 14.49 -3.37
C GLN A 30 7.27 13.02 -3.81
N PHE A 31 8.18 12.61 -4.70
CA PHE A 31 8.34 11.21 -5.07
C PHE A 31 8.71 10.33 -3.87
N GLU A 32 9.68 10.75 -3.04
CA GLU A 32 10.05 10.02 -1.82
C GLU A 32 8.87 9.84 -0.84
N LYS A 33 8.01 10.87 -0.72
CA LYS A 33 6.78 10.77 0.10
C LYS A 33 5.77 9.79 -0.48
N LEU A 34 5.60 9.77 -1.81
CA LEU A 34 4.71 8.83 -2.50
C LEU A 34 5.21 7.39 -2.36
N GLU A 35 6.50 7.16 -2.55
CA GLU A 35 7.12 5.84 -2.35
C GLU A 35 6.94 5.35 -0.91
N LYS A 36 7.18 6.21 0.08
CA LYS A 36 6.96 5.87 1.48
C LYS A 36 5.49 5.52 1.75
N ALA A 37 4.55 6.31 1.25
CA ALA A 37 3.12 6.03 1.40
C ALA A 37 2.72 4.68 0.77
N LYS A 38 3.29 4.33 -0.39
CA LYS A 38 3.09 3.02 -1.03
C LYS A 38 3.58 1.87 -0.15
N VAL A 39 4.79 2.00 0.41
CA VAL A 39 5.36 0.99 1.32
C VAL A 39 4.50 0.82 2.57
N ASP A 40 4.07 1.92 3.18
CA ASP A 40 3.21 1.90 4.37
C ASP A 40 1.85 1.25 4.08
N LEU A 41 1.25 1.53 2.91
CA LEU A 41 0.02 0.89 2.46
C LEU A 41 0.19 -0.62 2.26
N LEU A 42 1.26 -1.05 1.58
CA LEU A 42 1.56 -2.49 1.41
C LEU A 42 1.75 -3.19 2.75
N LYS A 43 2.43 -2.55 3.70
CA LYS A 43 2.63 -3.10 5.05
C LYS A 43 1.28 -3.28 5.76
N LYS A 44 0.42 -2.27 5.74
CA LYS A 44 -0.91 -2.33 6.35
C LYS A 44 -1.78 -3.42 5.70
N THR A 45 -1.73 -3.56 4.38
CA THR A 45 -2.45 -4.65 3.68
C THR A 45 -1.97 -6.03 4.12
N LYS A 46 -0.66 -6.22 4.33
CA LYS A 46 -0.11 -7.48 4.86
C LYS A 46 -0.54 -7.76 6.29
N GLU A 47 -0.56 -6.75 7.15
CA GLU A 47 -1.05 -6.86 8.52
C GLU A 47 -2.54 -7.27 8.55
N MET A 48 -3.38 -6.60 7.76
CA MET A 48 -4.81 -6.94 7.65
C MET A 48 -5.03 -8.38 7.17
N LYS A 49 -4.24 -8.84 6.18
CA LYS A 49 -4.28 -10.23 5.71
C LYS A 49 -3.99 -11.21 6.85
N HIS A 50 -2.93 -10.96 7.61
CA HIS A 50 -2.54 -11.82 8.73
C HIS A 50 -3.62 -11.84 9.83
N ASP A 51 -4.19 -10.68 10.16
CA ASP A 51 -5.25 -10.58 11.16
C ASP A 51 -6.52 -11.33 10.72
N THR A 52 -6.90 -11.19 9.45
CA THR A 52 -8.02 -11.94 8.87
C THR A 52 -7.77 -13.46 8.91
N GLU A 53 -6.56 -13.91 8.55
CA GLU A 53 -6.22 -15.34 8.62
C GLU A 53 -6.27 -15.88 10.06
N ARG A 54 -5.87 -15.05 11.03
CA ARG A 54 -5.94 -15.39 12.46
C ARG A 54 -7.39 -15.47 12.95
N GLU A 55 -8.26 -14.56 12.53
CA GLU A 55 -9.69 -14.58 12.87
C GLU A 55 -10.38 -15.80 12.25
N ILE A 56 -10.12 -16.11 10.98
CA ILE A 56 -10.63 -17.31 10.32
C ILE A 56 -10.20 -18.57 11.08
N ALA A 57 -8.94 -18.67 11.50
CA ALA A 57 -8.46 -19.82 12.28
C ALA A 57 -9.20 -19.98 13.62
N LYS A 58 -9.53 -18.88 14.30
CA LYS A 58 -10.35 -18.93 15.54
C LYS A 58 -11.76 -19.44 15.24
N ILE A 59 -12.39 -18.95 14.17
CA ILE A 59 -13.73 -19.40 13.76
C ILE A 59 -13.72 -20.89 13.38
N GLU A 60 -12.69 -21.35 12.64
CA GLU A 60 -12.49 -22.77 12.31
C GLU A 60 -12.43 -23.63 13.59
N GLU A 61 -11.71 -23.17 14.61
CA GLU A 61 -11.57 -23.84 15.91
C GLU A 61 -12.89 -23.85 16.71
N GLU A 62 -13.62 -22.74 16.72
CA GLU A 62 -14.95 -22.63 17.36
C GLU A 62 -15.96 -23.58 16.73
N ILE A 63 -16.02 -23.66 15.39
CA ILE A 63 -16.88 -24.61 14.67
C ILE A 63 -16.51 -26.06 15.04
N ALA A 64 -15.21 -26.36 15.11
CA ALA A 64 -14.73 -27.70 15.46
C ALA A 64 -15.16 -28.11 16.87
N LYS A 65 -14.97 -27.20 17.85
CA LYS A 65 -15.25 -27.44 19.27
C LYS A 65 -16.74 -27.34 19.65
N SER A 66 -17.57 -26.71 18.82
CA SER A 66 -19.00 -26.54 19.10
C SER A 66 -19.68 -27.88 19.37
N LYS A 67 -20.40 -27.99 20.49
CA LYS A 67 -21.20 -29.18 20.81
C LYS A 67 -22.63 -29.10 20.29
N ASP A 68 -23.08 -27.89 19.94
CA ASP A 68 -24.45 -27.59 19.55
C ASP A 68 -24.70 -27.80 18.05
N LEU A 69 -23.62 -27.88 17.26
CA LEU A 69 -23.71 -28.09 15.82
C LEU A 69 -23.67 -29.58 15.45
N ALA A 70 -24.66 -30.02 14.67
CA ALA A 70 -24.64 -31.33 14.05
C ALA A 70 -23.42 -31.47 13.09
N PRO A 71 -22.90 -32.70 12.90
CA PRO A 71 -21.74 -32.93 12.02
C PRO A 71 -21.92 -32.42 10.59
N GLU A 72 -23.13 -32.54 10.04
CA GLU A 72 -23.46 -32.02 8.71
C GLU A 72 -23.39 -30.49 8.66
N SER A 73 -23.96 -29.81 9.66
CA SER A 73 -23.90 -28.34 9.78
C SER A 73 -22.47 -27.84 9.92
N LYS A 74 -21.63 -28.53 10.72
CA LYS A 74 -20.19 -28.21 10.81
C LYS A 74 -19.48 -28.34 9.46
N SER A 75 -19.83 -29.37 8.70
CA SER A 75 -19.23 -29.62 7.39
C SER A 75 -19.63 -28.53 6.38
N ARG A 76 -20.90 -28.11 6.38
CA ARG A 76 -21.37 -26.99 5.55
C ARG A 76 -20.71 -25.66 5.92
N LEU A 77 -20.64 -25.33 7.21
CA LEU A 77 -19.99 -24.12 7.69
C LEU A 77 -18.51 -24.05 7.32
N ARG A 78 -17.79 -25.18 7.36
CA ARG A 78 -16.39 -25.25 6.91
C ARG A 78 -16.24 -24.94 5.42
N LEU A 79 -17.12 -25.49 4.58
CA LEU A 79 -17.11 -25.21 3.13
C LEU A 79 -17.39 -23.74 2.83
N GLU A 80 -18.37 -23.14 3.52
CA GLU A 80 -18.66 -21.71 3.39
C GLU A 80 -17.47 -20.85 3.85
N LEU A 81 -16.84 -21.23 4.96
CA LEU A 81 -15.66 -20.54 5.49
C LEU A 81 -14.46 -20.63 4.52
N ASP A 82 -14.24 -21.78 3.89
CA ASP A 82 -13.21 -21.96 2.86
C ASP A 82 -13.47 -21.08 1.62
N SER A 83 -14.74 -20.94 1.22
CA SER A 83 -15.14 -20.03 0.15
C SER A 83 -14.83 -18.56 0.51
N LEU A 84 -15.25 -18.13 1.71
CA LEU A 84 -14.99 -16.77 2.21
C LEU A 84 -13.49 -16.48 2.35
N LYS A 85 -12.71 -17.45 2.83
CA LYS A 85 -11.25 -17.38 2.94
C LYS A 85 -10.60 -17.19 1.57
N SER A 86 -11.07 -17.92 0.57
CA SER A 86 -10.59 -17.80 -0.81
C SER A 86 -10.93 -16.43 -1.41
N GLU A 87 -12.13 -15.92 -1.16
CA GLU A 87 -12.53 -14.58 -1.59
C GLU A 87 -11.71 -13.49 -0.92
N ALA A 88 -11.49 -13.57 0.40
CA ALA A 88 -10.66 -12.64 1.14
C ALA A 88 -9.23 -12.61 0.57
N ARG A 89 -8.63 -13.78 0.33
CA ARG A 89 -7.29 -13.90 -0.28
C ARG A 89 -7.23 -13.26 -1.66
N ARG A 90 -8.24 -13.50 -2.50
CA ARG A 90 -8.33 -12.87 -3.82
C ARG A 90 -8.39 -11.35 -3.72
N ARG A 91 -9.25 -10.81 -2.85
CA ARG A 91 -9.36 -9.35 -2.63
C ARG A 91 -8.04 -8.76 -2.12
N TYR A 92 -7.33 -9.47 -1.24
CA TYR A 92 -5.99 -9.04 -0.78
C TYR A 92 -4.98 -9.00 -1.93
N SER A 93 -4.93 -10.03 -2.78
CA SER A 93 -4.05 -10.05 -3.94
C SER A 93 -4.37 -8.93 -4.93
N GLU A 94 -5.65 -8.69 -5.20
CA GLU A 94 -6.08 -7.58 -6.07
C GLU A 94 -5.67 -6.21 -5.50
N LEU A 95 -5.77 -6.02 -4.19
CA LEU A 95 -5.32 -4.80 -3.52
C LEU A 95 -3.79 -4.65 -3.55
N GLU A 96 -3.05 -5.73 -3.28
CA GLU A 96 -1.59 -5.74 -3.32
C GLU A 96 -1.09 -5.38 -4.73
N THR A 97 -1.67 -5.97 -5.77
CA THR A 97 -1.38 -5.65 -7.17
C THR A 97 -1.70 -4.19 -7.49
N ARG A 98 -2.88 -3.67 -7.12
CA ARG A 98 -3.23 -2.27 -7.37
C ARG A 98 -2.29 -1.28 -6.70
N ILE A 99 -1.85 -1.57 -5.48
CA ILE A 99 -0.87 -0.73 -4.77
C ILE A 99 0.50 -0.84 -5.45
N ALA A 100 0.90 -2.04 -5.89
CA ALA A 100 2.17 -2.27 -6.57
C ALA A 100 2.24 -1.61 -7.97
N GLU A 101 1.16 -1.66 -8.74
CA GLU A 101 1.07 -1.14 -10.11
C GLU A 101 0.66 0.35 -10.19
N GLY A 102 0.19 0.93 -9.09
CA GLY A 102 -0.35 2.30 -9.04
C GLY A 102 0.64 3.47 -9.21
N LEU A 103 1.79 3.26 -9.84
CA LEU A 103 2.74 4.30 -10.28
C LEU A 103 3.37 3.94 -11.63
#